data_AF-A0A060CCN1-F1
#
_entry.id   AF-A0A060CCN1-F1
#
_cell.length_a   1.000
_cell.length_b   1.000
_cell.length_c   1.000
_cell.angle_alpha   90.00
_cell.angle_beta   90.00
_cell.angle_gamma   90.00
#
_symmetry.space_group_name_H-M   'P 1'
#
loop_
_entity.id
_entity.type
_entity.pdbx_description
1 polymer ?
#
loop_
_entity_poly.entity_id
_entity_poly.type
_entity_poly.pdbx_seq_one_letter_code
_entity_poly.pdbx_strand_id
1 'polypeptide(L)'
;GNQADMQSYQERVKAANLEQVVTFADYVVDLEPVYDQASLLVDASRVDAQPLAMAEALSHGVPVVSYDYAYGPSELVIPGQNR
;
A
#
# COMPACT_ATOMS: atom_id res chain seq x y z
N GLY A 1 10.22 -0.74 5.94
CA GLY A 1 11.31 -1.42 5.21
C GLY A 1 12.61 -1.25 5.97
N ASN A 2 13.59 -2.12 5.75
CA ASN A 2 14.93 -1.88 6.31
C ASN A 2 15.63 -0.75 5.53
N GLN A 3 16.75 -0.26 6.04
CA GLN A 3 17.47 0.87 5.44
C GLN A 3 18.00 0.57 4.03
N ALA A 4 18.41 -0.68 3.76
CA ALA A 4 18.92 -1.09 2.45
C ALA A 4 17.82 -1.10 1.39
N ASP A 5 16.63 -1.60 1.72
CA ASP A 5 15.48 -1.61 0.82
C ASP A 5 15.07 -0.17 0.46
N MET A 6 15.03 0.73 1.46
CA MET A 6 14.66 2.14 1.24
C MET A 6 15.61 2.83 0.28
N GLN A 7 16.93 2.62 0.42
CA GLN A 7 17.92 3.16 -0.50
C GLN A 7 17.70 2.64 -1.93
N SER A 8 17.51 1.32 -2.07
CA SER A 8 17.23 0.71 -3.38
C SER A 8 15.97 1.29 -4.04
N TYR A 9 14.90 1.54 -3.28
CA TYR A 9 13.69 2.14 -3.82
C TYR A 9 13.87 3.59 -4.25
N GLN A 10 14.59 4.40 -3.46
CA GLN A 10 14.89 5.79 -3.81
C GLN A 10 15.72 5.89 -5.10
N GLU A 11 16.72 5.02 -5.26
CA GLU A 11 17.51 4.95 -6.50
C GLU A 11 16.64 4.60 -7.72
N ARG A 12 15.70 3.66 -7.57
CA ARG A 12 14.78 3.28 -8.65
C ARG A 12 13.82 4.41 -9.02
N VAL A 13 13.30 5.14 -8.04
CA VAL A 13 12.45 6.33 -8.27
C VAL A 13 13.21 7.41 -9.03
N LYS A 14 14.47 7.66 -8.65
CA LYS A 14 15.35 8.60 -9.36
C LYS A 14 15.64 8.15 -10.79
N ALA A 15 16.01 6.89 -11.00
CA ALA A 15 16.28 6.35 -12.33
C ALA A 15 15.05 6.41 -13.26
N ALA A 16 13.84 6.34 -12.69
CA ALA A 16 12.58 6.46 -13.42
C ALA A 16 12.07 7.91 -13.57
N ASN A 17 12.78 8.91 -13.02
CA ASN A 17 12.35 10.32 -12.97
C ASN A 17 10.98 10.54 -12.30
N LEU A 18 10.68 9.76 -11.24
CA LEU A 18 9.40 9.81 -10.51
C LEU A 18 9.45 10.63 -9.21
N GLU A 19 10.57 11.33 -8.95
CA GLU A 19 10.80 12.07 -7.70
C GLU A 19 9.77 13.18 -7.43
N GLN A 20 9.07 13.66 -8.47
CA GLN A 20 8.02 14.69 -8.35
C GLN A 20 6.64 14.11 -7.98
N VAL A 21 6.45 12.79 -8.08
CA VAL A 21 5.14 12.13 -7.90
C VAL A 21 5.19 10.99 -6.89
N VAL A 22 6.38 10.61 -6.40
CA VAL A 22 6.56 9.60 -5.36
C VAL A 22 7.19 10.26 -4.14
N THR A 23 6.48 10.20 -3.02
CA THR A 23 6.96 10.65 -1.71
C THR A 23 7.16 9.44 -0.81
N PHE A 24 8.32 9.34 -0.18
CA PHE A 24 8.57 8.38 0.91
C PHE A 24 8.26 9.07 2.24
N ALA A 25 7.16 8.68 2.90
CA ALA A 25 6.60 9.40 4.05
C ALA A 25 7.23 9.06 5.42
N ASP A 26 8.39 8.37 5.44
CA ASP A 26 9.00 7.81 6.65
C ASP A 26 8.01 6.99 7.51
N TYR A 27 8.26 6.89 8.82
CA TYR A 27 7.36 6.25 9.75
C TYR A 27 6.27 7.22 10.21
N VAL A 28 5.01 6.86 9.95
CA VAL A 28 3.82 7.63 10.36
C VAL A 28 3.14 6.89 11.51
N VAL A 29 2.91 7.59 12.62
CA VAL A 29 2.27 7.00 13.82
C VAL A 29 0.76 6.89 13.64
N ASP A 30 0.14 7.92 13.08
CA ASP A 30 -1.30 8.02 12.88
C ASP A 30 -1.62 7.97 11.39
N LEU A 31 -2.18 6.84 10.96
CA LEU A 31 -2.52 6.58 9.57
C LEU A 31 -3.96 6.96 9.22
N GLU A 32 -4.84 7.27 10.20
CA GLU A 32 -6.23 7.62 9.92
C GLU A 32 -6.34 8.80 8.93
N PRO A 33 -5.62 9.93 9.13
CA PRO A 33 -5.67 11.05 8.19
C PRO A 33 -5.07 10.72 6.82
N VAL A 34 -4.20 9.71 6.75
CA VAL A 34 -3.59 9.26 5.49
C VAL A 34 -4.61 8.48 4.67
N TYR A 35 -5.34 7.55 5.30
CA TYR A 35 -6.39 6.81 4.62
C TYR A 35 -7.56 7.70 4.21
N ASP A 36 -7.98 8.64 5.07
CA ASP A 36 -9.06 9.60 4.75
C ASP A 36 -8.77 10.48 3.52
N GLN A 37 -7.48 10.67 3.19
CA GLN A 37 -7.04 11.43 2.02
C GLN A 37 -6.64 10.53 0.83
N ALA A 38 -6.49 9.23 1.05
CA ALA A 38 -6.07 8.29 0.02
C ALA A 38 -7.22 7.97 -0.93
N SER A 39 -6.92 7.85 -2.21
CA SER A 39 -7.90 7.41 -3.22
C SER A 39 -7.77 5.93 -3.59
N LEU A 40 -6.66 5.29 -3.22
CA LEU A 40 -6.33 3.91 -3.58
C LEU A 40 -5.19 3.39 -2.69
N LEU A 41 -5.33 2.18 -2.17
CA LEU A 41 -4.21 1.40 -1.65
C LEU A 41 -3.71 0.43 -2.72
N VAL A 42 -2.40 0.40 -2.96
CA VAL A 42 -1.76 -0.60 -3.81
C VAL A 42 -0.89 -1.51 -2.95
N ASP A 43 -1.19 -2.80 -2.96
CA ASP A 43 -0.46 -3.82 -2.22
C ASP A 43 0.24 -4.81 -3.18
N ALA A 44 1.55 -4.65 -3.31
CA ALA A 44 2.40 -5.48 -4.16
C ALA A 44 3.10 -6.63 -3.38
N SER A 45 2.55 -7.01 -2.22
CA SER A 45 3.06 -8.12 -1.41
C SER A 45 2.90 -9.48 -2.10
N ARG A 46 3.67 -10.46 -1.63
CA ARG A 46 3.64 -11.84 -2.14
C ARG A 46 3.06 -12.84 -1.14
N VAL A 47 3.04 -12.46 0.13
CA VAL A 47 2.48 -13.21 1.25
C VAL A 47 2.27 -12.25 2.40
N ASP A 48 1.08 -12.30 2.99
CA ASP A 48 0.75 -11.70 4.27
C ASP A 48 -0.23 -12.66 4.96
N ALA A 49 -0.08 -12.91 6.25
CA ALA A 49 -1.03 -13.76 6.97
C ALA A 49 -2.28 -12.97 7.37
N GLN A 50 -2.13 -11.66 7.59
CA GLN A 50 -3.19 -10.75 8.04
C GLN A 50 -2.86 -9.34 7.56
N PRO A 51 -3.24 -8.96 6.33
CA PRO A 51 -2.91 -7.65 5.78
C PRO A 51 -3.73 -6.54 6.45
N LEU A 52 -3.29 -6.09 7.63
CA LEU A 52 -3.98 -5.08 8.43
C LEU A 52 -4.14 -3.76 7.67
N ALA A 53 -3.11 -3.32 6.94
CA ALA A 53 -3.18 -2.10 6.13
C ALA A 53 -4.30 -2.16 5.07
N MET A 54 -4.58 -3.36 4.52
CA MET A 54 -5.69 -3.58 3.60
C MET A 54 -7.05 -3.43 4.30
N ALA A 55 -7.19 -4.05 5.48
CA ALA A 55 -8.41 -3.95 6.27
C ALA A 55 -8.69 -2.51 6.73
N GLU A 56 -7.65 -1.79 7.18
CA GLU A 56 -7.72 -0.38 7.57
C GLU A 56 -8.15 0.48 6.38
N ALA A 57 -7.48 0.38 5.23
CA ALA A 57 -7.84 1.12 4.02
C ALA A 57 -9.31 0.89 3.63
N LEU A 58 -9.77 -0.36 3.60
CA LEU A 58 -11.17 -0.70 3.29
C LEU A 58 -12.15 -0.09 4.31
N SER A 59 -11.80 -0.03 5.60
CA SER A 59 -12.65 0.57 6.63
C SER A 59 -12.82 2.09 6.48
N HIS A 60 -11.84 2.75 5.84
CA HIS A 60 -11.89 4.17 5.47
C HIS A 60 -12.49 4.42 4.07
N GLY A 61 -13.02 3.38 3.40
CA GLY A 61 -13.57 3.51 2.04
C GLY A 61 -12.51 3.76 0.97
N VAL A 62 -11.28 3.29 1.21
CA VAL A 62 -10.19 3.33 0.24
C VAL A 62 -10.18 2.01 -0.52
N PRO A 63 -10.42 2.01 -1.85
CA PRO A 63 -10.36 0.79 -2.63
C PRO A 63 -8.93 0.23 -2.67
N VAL A 64 -8.81 -1.08 -2.90
CA VAL A 64 -7.54 -1.80 -2.88
C VAL A 64 -7.27 -2.45 -4.23
N VAL A 65 -6.04 -2.31 -4.73
CA VAL A 65 -5.48 -3.11 -5.82
C VAL A 65 -4.32 -3.93 -5.28
N SER A 66 -4.44 -5.24 -5.32
CA SER A 66 -3.40 -6.16 -4.85
C SER A 66 -3.16 -7.29 -5.85
N TYR A 67 -2.05 -8.01 -5.68
CA TYR A 67 -1.98 -9.36 -6.23
C TYR A 67 -2.96 -10.29 -5.49
N ASP A 68 -3.39 -11.36 -6.17
CA ASP A 68 -4.08 -12.48 -5.55
C ASP A 68 -3.03 -13.44 -4.95
N TYR A 69 -2.57 -13.11 -3.75
CA TYR A 69 -1.57 -13.89 -3.02
C TYR A 69 -2.19 -14.59 -1.81
N ALA A 70 -1.56 -15.69 -1.37
CA ALA A 70 -1.91 -16.33 -0.10
C ALA A 70 -1.19 -15.61 1.06
N TYR A 71 -1.82 -15.17 2.14
CA TYR A 71 -3.25 -15.18 2.50
C TYR A 71 -3.79 -13.74 2.54
N GLY A 72 -5.10 -13.53 2.71
CA GLY A 72 -5.66 -12.20 2.99
C GLY A 72 -6.44 -11.53 1.85
N PRO A 73 -5.86 -11.20 0.68
CA PRO A 73 -6.56 -10.48 -0.38
C PRO A 73 -7.91 -11.09 -0.77
N SER A 74 -7.97 -12.41 -0.94
CA SER A 74 -9.19 -13.12 -1.30
C SER A 74 -10.25 -13.19 -0.19
N GLU A 75 -9.88 -12.87 1.05
CA GLU A 75 -10.79 -12.80 2.20
C GLU A 75 -11.37 -11.38 2.39
N LEU A 76 -10.64 -10.35 1.95
CA LEU A 76 -11.01 -8.94 2.17
C LEU A 76 -11.52 -8.24 0.92
N VAL A 77 -11.09 -8.65 -0.27
CA VAL A 77 -11.36 -7.97 -1.53
C VAL A 77 -12.24 -8.82 -2.45
N ILE A 78 -13.36 -8.25 -2.90
CA ILE A 78 -14.15 -8.81 -4.00
C ILE A 78 -13.76 -8.09 -5.29
N PRO A 79 -13.16 -8.80 -6.28
CA PRO A 79 -12.68 -8.17 -7.50
C PRO A 79 -13.75 -7.35 -8.22
N GLY A 80 -13.45 -6.08 -8.46
CA GLY A 80 -14.31 -5.15 -9.20
C GLY A 80 -15.52 -4.60 -8.42
N GLN A 81 -15.67 -4.92 -7.12
CA GLN A 81 -16.84 -4.51 -6.34
C GLN A 81 -16.51 -3.55 -5.20
N ASN A 82 -15.42 -3.79 -4.47
CA ASN A 82 -15.11 -3.01 -3.27
C ASN A 82 -14.87 -1.53 -3.64
N ARG A 83 -15.56 -0.64 -2.93
CA ARG A 83 -15.41 0.83 -2.98
C ARG A 83 -15.06 1.31 -1.59
#